data_AF-A0A9D2N4P5-F1
#
_entry.id   AF-A0A9D2N4P5-F1
#
_cell.length_a   1.000
_cell.length_b   1.000
_cell.length_c   1.000
_cell.angle_alpha   90.00
_cell.angle_beta   90.00
_cell.angle_gamma   90.00
#
_symmetry.space_group_name_H-M   'P 1'
#
loop_
_entity.id
_entity.type
_entity.pdbx_description
1 polymer ?
#
loop_
_entity_poly.entity_id
_entity_poly.type
_entity_poly.pdbx_seq_one_letter_code
_entity_poly.pdbx_strand_id
1 'polypeptide(L)'
;MRVKRPLCIAAFIWAAVLWILGRAGIPFFSCSPPKFPGGVKDENILVTGIIYQKDIYDTITNLYLKNTNLIVREEKYPIDRIKVTIENEILSDSPRQGALVAVYGKLEEIPRAANPGQFDEQSYYYARNIKWYMDGKEMQVLQSKKDRILAFQGRIKEKIGKGIRRTFGEEKGGIMEAMVLGEKGNLEQDSKLLFQIMGISHILAVSGTHLSVLGWGLYKVLVKCRLSVMVSGILTVAAMVFYGGLTGSQAAAVRAVIMFGVSIGALLGKRTYDFLSALSLASILVLAESPLYLYDSSFLLSFGAVLGLAAVHPVLFPRERRKKNRKKWGRIRKELKMAAASSLSVWSILLPITMYFFCEISVWGFF
;
A
#
# COMPACT_ATOMS: atom_id res chain seq x y z
N MET A 1 3.91 -35.03 -15.13
CA MET A 1 3.19 -33.85 -15.67
C MET A 1 4.02 -32.59 -15.39
N ARG A 2 4.43 -31.81 -16.42
CA ARG A 2 5.07 -30.50 -16.19
C ARG A 2 4.00 -29.48 -15.80
N VAL A 3 4.06 -28.96 -14.59
CA VAL A 3 3.16 -27.89 -14.12
C VAL A 3 3.43 -26.63 -14.95
N LYS A 4 2.40 -26.11 -15.64
CA LYS A 4 2.55 -24.92 -16.52
C LYS A 4 2.87 -23.63 -15.75
N ARG A 5 2.41 -23.50 -14.49
CA ARG A 5 2.59 -22.31 -13.64
C ARG A 5 2.93 -22.72 -12.19
N PRO A 6 4.18 -23.15 -11.91
CA PRO A 6 4.56 -23.65 -10.58
C PRO A 6 4.44 -22.57 -9.50
N LEU A 7 4.71 -21.29 -9.84
CA LEU A 7 4.57 -20.17 -8.91
C LEU A 7 3.14 -19.96 -8.43
N CYS A 8 2.14 -20.21 -9.27
CA CYS A 8 0.73 -20.08 -8.86
C CYS A 8 0.35 -21.13 -7.82
N ILE A 9 0.83 -22.36 -8.01
CA ILE A 9 0.62 -23.44 -7.03
C ILE A 9 1.36 -23.12 -5.73
N ALA A 10 2.63 -22.68 -5.83
CA ALA A 10 3.41 -22.30 -4.66
C ALA A 10 2.75 -21.16 -3.86
N ALA A 11 2.23 -20.13 -4.53
CA ALA A 11 1.53 -19.03 -3.89
C ALA A 11 0.24 -19.49 -3.20
N PHE A 12 -0.52 -20.39 -3.82
CA PHE A 12 -1.73 -20.96 -3.22
C PHE A 12 -1.41 -21.79 -1.98
N ILE A 13 -0.42 -22.68 -2.07
CA ILE A 13 0.03 -23.50 -0.94
C ILE A 13 0.54 -22.60 0.19
N TRP A 14 1.34 -21.57 -0.14
CA TRP A 14 1.85 -20.61 0.83
C TRP A 14 0.72 -19.90 1.57
N ALA A 15 -0.25 -19.34 0.84
CA ALA A 15 -1.42 -18.70 1.45
C ALA A 15 -2.24 -19.66 2.32
N ALA A 16 -2.43 -20.92 1.88
CA ALA A 16 -3.15 -21.94 2.64
C ALA A 16 -2.42 -22.30 3.95
N VAL A 17 -1.10 -22.45 3.91
CA VAL A 17 -0.28 -22.71 5.10
C VAL A 17 -0.39 -21.53 6.07
N LEU A 18 -0.22 -20.30 5.61
CA LEU A 18 -0.36 -19.11 6.46
C LEU A 18 -1.76 -19.00 7.08
N TRP A 19 -2.79 -19.33 6.32
CA TRP A 19 -4.17 -19.35 6.81
C TRP A 19 -4.36 -20.39 7.92
N ILE A 20 -3.85 -21.61 7.75
CA ILE A 20 -3.92 -22.68 8.76
C ILE A 20 -3.16 -22.27 10.02
N LEU A 21 -1.93 -21.72 9.88
CA LEU A 21 -1.12 -21.27 11.02
C LEU A 21 -1.77 -20.11 11.78
N GLY A 22 -2.42 -19.18 11.07
CA GLY A 22 -3.19 -18.10 11.68
C GLY A 22 -4.42 -18.62 12.44
N ARG A 23 -5.13 -19.62 11.88
CA ARG A 23 -6.24 -20.30 12.55
C ARG A 23 -5.80 -21.11 13.78
N ALA A 24 -4.58 -21.64 13.77
CA ALA A 24 -3.98 -22.31 14.92
C ALA A 24 -3.56 -21.34 16.05
N GLY A 25 -3.65 -20.02 15.85
CA GLY A 25 -3.36 -19.02 16.87
C GLY A 25 -1.87 -18.82 17.17
N ILE A 26 -0.99 -19.17 16.22
CA ILE A 26 0.46 -18.97 16.39
C ILE A 26 0.76 -17.46 16.35
N PRO A 27 1.38 -16.85 17.38
CA PRO A 27 1.44 -15.40 17.56
C PRO A 27 2.01 -14.57 16.39
N PHE A 28 2.89 -15.16 15.57
CA PHE A 28 3.46 -14.50 14.39
C PHE A 28 2.48 -14.44 13.21
N PHE A 29 1.55 -15.39 13.13
CA PHE A 29 0.58 -15.55 12.04
C PHE A 29 -0.83 -15.09 12.45
N SER A 30 -1.02 -14.64 13.69
CA SER A 30 -2.27 -14.15 14.25
C SER A 30 -2.14 -12.74 14.80
N CYS A 31 -3.28 -12.05 14.99
CA CYS A 31 -3.34 -10.76 15.67
C CYS A 31 -3.21 -10.93 17.20
N SER A 32 -2.09 -11.49 17.64
CA SER A 32 -1.78 -11.69 19.05
C SER A 32 -1.19 -10.42 19.67
N PRO A 33 -1.68 -10.01 20.85
CA PRO A 33 -1.23 -8.78 21.50
C PRO A 33 0.28 -8.85 21.80
N PRO A 34 1.03 -7.76 21.56
CA PRO A 34 2.44 -7.72 21.93
C PRO A 34 2.59 -7.72 23.46
N LYS A 35 3.64 -8.38 23.96
CA LYS A 35 3.94 -8.37 25.40
C LYS A 35 4.79 -7.15 25.74
N PHE A 36 4.43 -6.44 26.80
CA PHE A 36 5.24 -5.32 27.31
C PHE A 36 6.62 -5.83 27.76
N PRO A 37 7.72 -5.28 27.20
CA PRO A 37 9.05 -5.54 27.72
C PRO A 37 9.17 -5.03 29.16
N GLY A 38 9.76 -5.81 30.06
CA GLY A 38 10.06 -5.37 31.43
C GLY A 38 8.85 -5.20 32.36
N GLY A 39 7.65 -5.64 31.96
CA GLY A 39 6.46 -5.63 32.82
C GLY A 39 5.87 -4.24 33.13
N VAL A 40 6.36 -3.19 32.47
CA VAL A 40 5.85 -1.82 32.61
C VAL A 40 4.51 -1.73 31.90
N LYS A 41 3.43 -1.48 32.65
CA LYS A 41 2.09 -1.22 32.12
C LYS A 41 1.64 0.15 32.61
N ASP A 42 0.94 0.88 31.74
CA ASP A 42 0.19 2.10 32.08
C ASP A 42 1.00 3.31 32.59
N GLU A 43 2.31 3.35 32.38
CA GLU A 43 3.13 4.53 32.66
C GLU A 43 3.50 5.30 31.39
N ASN A 44 3.72 6.60 31.53
CA ASN A 44 4.33 7.37 30.45
C ASN A 44 5.78 6.90 30.30
N ILE A 45 6.14 6.46 29.10
CA ILE A 45 7.45 5.89 28.80
C ILE A 45 8.09 6.60 27.62
N LEU A 46 9.41 6.50 27.56
CA LEU A 46 10.21 7.09 26.49
C LEU A 46 10.45 6.06 25.39
N VAL A 47 10.05 6.39 24.17
CA VAL A 47 10.27 5.59 22.98
C VAL A 47 11.18 6.34 22.03
N THR A 48 12.17 5.65 21.46
CA THR A 48 12.99 6.18 20.36
C THR A 48 12.69 5.45 19.07
N GLY A 49 12.69 6.15 17.94
CA GLY A 49 12.44 5.53 16.64
C GLY A 49 12.72 6.46 15.46
N ILE A 50 12.82 5.89 14.26
CA ILE A 50 13.01 6.63 13.02
C ILE A 50 11.66 6.87 12.36
N ILE A 51 11.32 8.13 12.09
CA ILE A 51 10.10 8.49 11.37
C ILE A 51 10.22 8.01 9.92
N TYR A 52 9.35 7.10 9.48
CA TYR A 52 9.31 6.67 8.07
C TYR A 52 8.08 7.18 7.31
N GLN A 53 7.00 7.48 8.02
CA GLN A 53 5.80 8.10 7.46
C GLN A 53 5.25 9.11 8.46
N LYS A 54 4.58 10.14 7.95
CA LYS A 54 3.80 11.08 8.75
C LYS A 54 2.52 11.42 8.01
N ASP A 55 1.41 11.45 8.73
CA ASP A 55 0.12 11.94 8.23
C ASP A 55 -0.24 13.15 9.10
N ILE A 56 -0.35 14.33 8.48
CA ILE A 56 -0.65 15.59 9.17
C ILE A 56 -2.13 15.88 8.96
N TYR A 57 -2.84 16.11 10.07
CA TYR A 57 -4.23 16.57 10.11
C TYR A 57 -4.28 17.97 10.75
N ASP A 58 -5.46 18.55 10.87
CA ASP A 58 -5.63 19.92 11.38
C ASP A 58 -5.18 20.07 12.84
N THR A 59 -5.56 19.14 13.71
CA THR A 59 -5.28 19.19 15.15
C THR A 59 -4.16 18.26 15.60
N ILE A 60 -3.96 17.15 14.88
CA ILE A 60 -3.03 16.09 15.26
C ILE A 60 -2.10 15.72 14.11
N THR A 61 -0.91 15.24 14.46
CA THR A 61 0.00 14.58 13.54
C THR A 61 0.21 13.14 13.96
N ASN A 62 -0.04 12.22 13.04
CA ASN A 62 0.30 10.81 13.20
C ASN A 62 1.70 10.56 12.65
N LEU A 63 2.61 10.09 13.49
CA LEU A 63 3.98 9.71 13.15
C LEU A 63 4.12 8.19 13.20
N TYR A 64 4.72 7.60 12.17
CA TYR A 64 4.99 6.16 12.15
C TYR A 64 6.49 5.92 12.30
N LEU A 65 6.85 5.20 13.36
CA LEU A 65 8.23 4.96 13.75
C LEU A 65 8.66 3.53 13.41
N LYS A 66 9.87 3.38 12.86
CA LYS A 66 10.57 2.09 12.66
C LYS A 66 11.87 2.04 13.46
N ASN A 67 12.42 0.85 13.63
CA ASN A 67 13.62 0.60 14.44
C ASN A 67 13.47 1.20 15.85
N THR A 68 12.34 0.86 16.46
CA THR A 68 11.81 1.44 17.69
C THR A 68 12.41 0.75 18.90
N ASN A 69 12.78 1.54 19.91
CA ASN A 69 13.28 1.04 21.18
C ASN A 69 12.53 1.71 22.32
N LEU A 70 12.02 0.90 23.22
CA LEU A 70 11.54 1.31 24.53
C LEU A 70 12.74 1.61 25.41
N ILE A 71 12.72 2.74 26.13
CA ILE A 71 13.73 3.06 27.14
C ILE A 71 13.09 2.87 28.51
N VAL A 72 13.56 1.87 29.25
CA VAL A 72 13.11 1.56 30.61
C VAL A 72 14.35 1.45 31.49
N ARG A 73 14.44 2.26 32.55
CA ARG A 73 15.59 2.27 33.49
C ARG A 73 16.94 2.35 32.77
N GLU A 74 17.05 3.23 31.77
CA GLU A 74 18.23 3.43 30.90
C GLU A 74 18.59 2.27 29.96
N GLU A 75 17.88 1.14 30.02
CA GLU A 75 18.04 0.03 29.09
C GLU A 75 17.14 0.19 27.85
N LYS A 76 17.63 -0.30 26.71
CA LYS A 76 16.94 -0.24 25.42
C LYS A 76 16.35 -1.60 25.06
N TYR A 77 15.02 -1.65 24.94
CA TYR A 77 14.31 -2.85 24.51
C TYR A 77 13.76 -2.65 23.10
N PRO A 78 14.19 -3.45 22.11
CA PRO A 78 13.67 -3.34 20.75
C PRO A 78 12.21 -3.79 20.72
N ILE A 79 11.36 -3.01 20.06
CA ILE A 79 9.93 -3.28 19.91
C ILE A 79 9.51 -3.15 18.45
N ASP A 80 8.33 -3.69 18.12
CA ASP A 80 7.70 -3.52 16.80
C ASP A 80 7.45 -2.03 16.48
N ARG A 81 7.05 -1.74 15.23
CA ARG A 81 6.75 -0.37 14.81
C ARG A 81 5.60 0.21 15.63
N ILE A 82 5.62 1.54 15.76
CA ILE A 82 4.67 2.28 16.59
C ILE A 82 4.02 3.37 15.76
N LYS A 83 2.70 3.54 15.93
CA LYS A 83 1.95 4.73 15.53
C LYS A 83 1.90 5.67 16.73
N VAL A 84 2.45 6.86 16.57
CA VAL A 84 2.43 7.92 17.59
C VAL A 84 1.46 9.01 17.12
N THR A 85 0.51 9.40 17.95
CA THR A 85 -0.32 10.58 17.73
C THR A 85 0.17 11.68 18.67
N ILE A 86 0.41 12.87 18.13
CA ILE A 86 0.85 14.05 18.89
C ILE A 86 0.00 15.23 18.42
N GLU A 87 -0.47 16.06 19.36
CA GLU A 87 -1.16 17.30 19.03
C GLU A 87 -0.22 18.29 18.34
N ASN A 88 -0.74 18.99 17.33
CA ASN A 88 0.06 19.92 16.52
C ASN A 88 0.61 21.10 17.35
N GLU A 89 -0.08 21.48 18.44
CA GLU A 89 0.36 22.55 19.34
C GLU A 89 1.66 22.20 20.10
N ILE A 90 1.85 20.92 20.40
CA ILE A 90 3.04 20.38 21.09
C ILE A 90 4.22 20.31 20.10
N LEU A 91 3.95 20.18 18.81
CA LEU A 91 4.95 20.11 17.75
C LEU A 91 5.43 21.51 17.35
N SER A 92 6.40 22.05 18.09
CA SER A 92 7.01 23.36 17.76
C SER A 92 7.60 23.39 16.35
N ASP A 93 8.11 22.25 15.87
CA ASP A 93 8.62 22.05 14.51
C ASP A 93 8.16 20.70 13.96
N SER A 94 7.58 20.67 12.75
CA SER A 94 7.14 19.42 12.13
C SER A 94 8.36 18.54 11.80
N PRO A 95 8.51 17.36 12.42
CA PRO A 95 9.69 16.55 12.23
C PRO A 95 9.74 16.03 10.79
N ARG A 96 10.97 15.91 10.28
CA ARG A 96 11.21 15.40 8.93
C ARG A 96 11.22 13.87 8.94
N GLN A 97 10.69 13.27 7.88
CA GLN A 97 10.90 11.85 7.62
C GLN A 97 12.41 11.54 7.60
N GLY A 98 12.78 10.38 8.11
CA GLY A 98 14.17 9.95 8.30
C GLY A 98 14.85 10.49 9.57
N ALA A 99 14.18 11.33 10.35
CA ALA A 99 14.68 11.78 11.65
C ALA A 99 14.55 10.68 12.72
N LEU A 100 15.55 10.59 13.61
CA LEU A 100 15.46 9.87 14.86
C LEU A 100 14.83 10.80 15.90
N VAL A 101 13.72 10.35 16.48
CA VAL A 101 13.00 11.08 17.52
C VAL A 101 12.93 10.26 18.81
N ALA A 102 12.83 10.96 19.92
CA ALA A 102 12.43 10.43 21.21
C ALA A 102 11.05 11.02 21.53
N VAL A 103 10.09 10.17 21.86
CA VAL A 103 8.72 10.56 22.21
C VAL A 103 8.45 10.08 23.63
N TYR A 104 7.91 10.95 24.47
CA TYR A 104 7.45 10.62 25.82
C TYR A 104 5.92 10.67 25.84
N GLY A 105 5.29 9.65 26.42
CA GLY A 105 3.85 9.50 26.38
C GLY A 105 3.36 8.12 26.77
N LYS A 106 2.06 7.89 26.64
CA LYS A 106 1.43 6.63 27.04
C LYS A 106 1.48 5.62 25.89
N LEU A 107 2.13 4.48 26.10
CA LEU A 107 2.19 3.39 25.13
C LEU A 107 1.10 2.38 25.42
N GLU A 108 0.28 2.10 24.42
CA GLU A 108 -0.85 1.18 24.50
C GLU A 108 -0.84 0.18 23.33
N GLU A 109 -1.57 -0.91 23.52
CA GLU A 109 -1.90 -1.81 22.42
C GLU A 109 -2.97 -1.15 21.52
N ILE A 110 -2.89 -1.40 20.21
CA ILE A 110 -3.94 -0.97 19.28
C ILE A 110 -5.23 -1.73 19.60
N PRO A 111 -6.33 -1.04 19.93
CA PRO A 111 -7.58 -1.68 20.33
C PRO A 111 -8.22 -2.43 19.16
N ARG A 112 -8.99 -3.47 19.50
CA ARG A 112 -9.83 -4.19 18.53
C ARG A 112 -11.08 -3.39 18.20
N ALA A 113 -11.64 -3.60 17.02
CA ALA A 113 -12.96 -3.08 16.66
C ALA A 113 -14.00 -3.51 17.70
N ALA A 114 -14.66 -2.54 18.33
CA ALA A 114 -15.68 -2.79 19.35
C ALA A 114 -17.06 -3.02 18.74
N ASN A 115 -17.34 -2.38 17.59
CA ASN A 115 -18.63 -2.45 16.92
C ASN A 115 -18.56 -3.28 15.62
N PRO A 116 -19.60 -4.07 15.29
CA PRO A 116 -19.72 -4.69 13.98
C PRO A 116 -19.67 -3.65 12.86
N GLY A 117 -18.89 -3.91 11.81
CA GLY A 117 -18.71 -2.98 10.68
C GLY A 117 -17.78 -1.80 10.94
N GLN A 118 -17.27 -1.63 12.17
CA GLN A 118 -16.22 -0.65 12.46
C GLN A 118 -14.91 -1.06 11.81
N PHE A 119 -14.12 -0.06 11.41
CA PHE A 119 -12.76 -0.29 10.93
C PHE A 119 -11.90 -0.97 12.01
N ASP A 120 -11.40 -2.16 11.71
CA ASP A 120 -10.49 -2.90 12.58
C ASP A 120 -9.05 -2.37 12.45
N GLU A 121 -8.74 -1.37 13.27
CA GLU A 121 -7.41 -0.75 13.34
C GLU A 121 -6.32 -1.78 13.67
N GLN A 122 -6.61 -2.72 14.58
CA GLN A 122 -5.65 -3.73 15.01
C GLN A 122 -5.21 -4.59 13.82
N SER A 123 -6.17 -5.20 13.11
CA SER A 123 -5.86 -6.03 11.94
C SER A 123 -5.13 -5.25 10.84
N TYR A 124 -5.53 -4.00 10.60
CA TYR A 124 -4.89 -3.14 9.61
C TYR A 124 -3.43 -2.79 9.94
N TYR A 125 -3.16 -2.36 11.18
CA TYR A 125 -1.83 -1.93 11.59
C TYR A 125 -0.89 -3.11 11.83
N TYR A 126 -1.40 -4.22 12.36
CA TYR A 126 -0.59 -5.42 12.58
C TYR A 126 -0.11 -6.01 11.26
N ALA A 127 -0.93 -5.98 10.20
CA ALA A 127 -0.48 -6.34 8.85
C ALA A 127 0.73 -5.52 8.37
N ARG A 128 0.88 -4.29 8.85
CA ARG A 128 1.99 -3.37 8.54
C ARG A 128 3.14 -3.42 9.56
N ASN A 129 3.14 -4.43 10.43
CA ASN A 129 4.08 -4.61 11.54
C ASN A 129 4.06 -3.45 12.55
N ILE A 130 2.94 -2.72 12.65
CA ILE A 130 2.70 -1.70 13.67
C ILE A 130 1.80 -2.34 14.73
N LYS A 131 2.36 -2.61 15.91
CA LYS A 131 1.64 -3.30 16.99
C LYS A 131 1.28 -2.41 18.17
N TRP A 132 1.92 -1.24 18.25
CA TRP A 132 1.79 -0.31 19.35
C TRP A 132 1.22 1.01 18.88
N TYR A 133 0.42 1.60 19.76
CA TYR A 133 -0.09 2.96 19.68
C TYR A 133 0.51 3.78 20.81
N MET A 134 0.84 5.04 20.54
CA MET A 134 1.34 5.95 21.57
C MET A 134 0.67 7.31 21.47
N ASP A 135 0.09 7.74 22.58
CA ASP A 135 -0.35 9.12 22.76
C ASP A 135 0.85 9.93 23.30
N GLY A 136 1.45 10.72 22.41
CA GLY A 136 2.69 11.43 22.66
C GLY A 136 2.45 12.82 23.26
N LYS A 137 3.02 13.05 24.44
CA LYS A 137 2.91 14.30 25.20
C LYS A 137 4.07 15.25 24.93
N GLU A 138 5.24 14.70 24.67
CA GLU A 138 6.44 15.47 24.35
C GLU A 138 7.27 14.73 23.30
N MET A 139 7.95 15.48 22.44
CA MET A 139 8.83 14.91 21.43
C MET A 139 10.10 15.74 21.27
N GLN A 140 11.24 15.04 21.20
CA GLN A 140 12.53 15.62 20.90
C GLN A 140 13.14 14.97 19.64
N VAL A 141 13.66 15.81 18.74
CA VAL A 141 14.43 15.33 17.57
C VAL A 141 15.88 15.10 17.99
N LEU A 142 16.29 13.84 18.11
CA LEU A 142 17.68 13.47 18.46
C LEU A 142 18.62 13.66 17.27
N GLN A 143 18.20 13.25 16.06
CA GLN A 143 18.99 13.38 14.84
C GLN A 143 18.07 13.59 13.63
N SER A 144 18.21 14.69 12.91
CA SER A 144 17.26 15.03 11.82
C SER A 144 17.41 14.21 10.54
N LYS A 145 18.52 13.49 10.32
CA LYS A 145 18.82 12.75 9.08
C LYS A 145 19.51 11.41 9.34
N LYS A 146 18.97 10.61 10.27
CA LYS A 146 19.50 9.27 10.56
C LYS A 146 19.33 8.35 9.36
N ASP A 147 18.14 8.33 8.75
CA ASP A 147 17.90 7.63 7.49
C ASP A 147 17.91 8.63 6.33
N ARG A 148 19.02 8.65 5.58
CA ARG A 148 19.24 9.62 4.49
C ARG A 148 18.30 9.39 3.31
N ILE A 149 17.90 8.15 3.05
CA ILE A 149 17.02 7.79 1.93
C ILE A 149 15.60 8.28 2.24
N LEU A 150 15.09 7.99 3.44
CA LEU A 150 13.79 8.51 3.88
C LEU A 150 13.79 10.03 3.95
N ALA A 151 14.86 10.65 4.45
CA ALA A 151 14.97 12.11 4.50
C ALA A 151 15.06 12.76 3.11
N PHE A 152 15.47 12.01 2.09
CA PHE A 152 15.46 12.46 0.71
C PHE A 152 14.07 12.27 0.07
N GLN A 153 13.44 11.11 0.29
CA GLN A 153 12.06 10.83 -0.13
C GLN A 153 11.09 11.87 0.43
N GLY A 154 11.14 12.14 1.74
CA GLY A 154 10.29 13.14 2.39
C GLY A 154 10.48 14.54 1.82
N ARG A 155 11.72 14.93 1.48
CA ARG A 155 12.01 16.22 0.83
C ARG A 155 11.46 16.32 -0.58
N ILE A 156 11.55 15.25 -1.37
CA ILE A 156 10.93 15.22 -2.70
C ILE A 156 9.42 15.27 -2.57
N LYS A 157 8.83 14.48 -1.66
CA LYS A 157 7.40 14.44 -1.41
C LYS A 157 6.85 15.82 -1.03
N GLU A 158 7.51 16.52 -0.11
CA GLU A 158 7.14 17.88 0.29
C GLU A 158 7.26 18.88 -0.87
N LYS A 159 8.30 18.80 -1.70
CA LYS A 159 8.45 19.65 -2.88
C LYS A 159 7.35 19.41 -3.91
N ILE A 160 7.02 18.16 -4.19
CA ILE A 160 5.94 17.80 -5.13
C ILE A 160 4.60 18.29 -4.59
N GLY A 161 4.31 18.04 -3.30
CA GLY A 161 3.07 18.51 -2.66
C GLY A 161 2.91 20.03 -2.74
N LYS A 162 3.96 20.79 -2.36
CA LYS A 162 3.97 22.25 -2.52
C LYS A 162 3.74 22.70 -3.96
N GLY A 163 4.30 21.99 -4.94
CA GLY A 163 4.06 22.25 -6.36
C GLY A 163 2.60 22.01 -6.75
N ILE A 164 2.02 20.87 -6.34
CA ILE A 164 0.62 20.51 -6.60
C ILE A 164 -0.32 21.57 -6.03
N ARG A 165 -0.15 21.95 -4.75
CA ARG A 165 -1.02 22.96 -4.11
C ARG A 165 -0.92 24.32 -4.75
N ARG A 166 0.29 24.74 -5.16
CA ARG A 166 0.47 26.00 -5.91
C ARG A 166 -0.25 26.01 -7.26
N THR A 167 -0.38 24.86 -7.93
CA THR A 167 -1.00 24.77 -9.25
C THR A 167 -2.52 24.57 -9.18
N PHE A 168 -3.00 23.77 -8.24
CA PHE A 168 -4.41 23.36 -8.17
C PHE A 168 -5.21 24.04 -7.05
N GLY A 169 -4.57 24.80 -6.16
CA GLY A 169 -5.17 25.31 -4.93
C GLY A 169 -5.22 24.24 -3.83
N GLU A 170 -5.75 24.58 -2.66
CA GLU A 170 -5.79 23.68 -1.49
C GLU A 170 -6.79 22.51 -1.71
N GLU A 171 -8.04 22.81 -2.09
CA GLU A 171 -9.11 21.80 -2.24
C GLU A 171 -8.78 20.73 -3.29
N LYS A 172 -8.52 21.15 -4.54
CA LYS A 172 -8.14 20.22 -5.62
C LYS A 172 -6.72 19.68 -5.45
N GLY A 173 -5.87 20.43 -4.73
CA GLY A 173 -4.52 20.01 -4.39
C GLY A 173 -4.52 18.76 -3.52
N GLY A 174 -5.38 18.69 -2.50
CA GLY A 174 -5.53 17.51 -1.64
C GLY A 174 -5.90 16.24 -2.41
N ILE A 175 -6.83 16.34 -3.38
CA ILE A 175 -7.19 15.22 -4.26
C ILE A 175 -5.98 14.77 -5.09
N MET A 176 -5.25 15.70 -5.70
CA MET A 176 -4.08 15.38 -6.52
C MET A 176 -2.92 14.81 -5.68
N GLU A 177 -2.71 15.29 -4.46
CA GLU A 177 -1.74 14.73 -3.52
C GLU A 177 -2.10 13.30 -3.13
N ALA A 178 -3.38 13.00 -2.90
CA ALA A 178 -3.84 11.64 -2.65
C ALA A 178 -3.54 10.72 -3.85
N MET A 179 -3.87 11.16 -5.07
CA MET A 179 -3.68 10.37 -6.28
C MET A 179 -2.21 10.15 -6.67
N VAL A 180 -1.34 11.16 -6.46
CA VAL A 180 0.07 11.12 -6.90
C VAL A 180 1.02 10.66 -5.80
N LEU A 181 0.81 11.12 -4.56
CA LEU A 181 1.71 10.91 -3.43
C LEU A 181 1.15 9.92 -2.40
N GLY A 182 -0.12 9.52 -2.53
CA GLY A 182 -0.81 8.68 -1.55
C GLY A 182 -1.14 9.42 -0.25
N GLU A 183 -1.03 10.75 -0.22
CA GLU A 183 -1.26 11.59 0.96
C GLU A 183 -2.75 11.91 1.09
N LYS A 184 -3.37 11.42 2.17
CA LYS A 184 -4.80 11.63 2.42
C LYS A 184 -5.09 12.66 3.51
N GLY A 185 -4.06 13.21 4.16
CA GLY A 185 -4.22 14.17 5.26
C GLY A 185 -4.90 15.47 4.83
N ASN A 186 -4.61 15.94 3.61
CA ASN A 186 -5.16 17.18 3.05
C ASN A 186 -6.45 16.96 2.25
N LEU A 187 -7.04 15.77 2.29
CA LEU A 187 -8.30 15.49 1.60
C LEU A 187 -9.46 15.82 2.54
N GLU A 188 -10.28 16.80 2.14
CA GLU A 188 -11.47 17.19 2.90
C GLU A 188 -12.42 16.00 3.09
N GLN A 189 -13.04 15.94 4.27
CA GLN A 189 -13.88 14.81 4.67
C GLN A 189 -15.09 14.66 3.74
N ASP A 190 -15.68 15.76 3.28
CA ASP A 190 -16.81 15.75 2.33
C ASP A 190 -16.40 15.18 0.97
N SER A 191 -15.22 15.57 0.48
CA SER A 191 -14.64 14.98 -0.74
C SER A 191 -14.44 13.48 -0.56
N LYS A 192 -13.83 13.04 0.55
CA LYS A 192 -13.60 11.61 0.84
C LYS A 192 -14.91 10.83 0.88
N LEU A 193 -15.94 11.38 1.52
CA LEU A 193 -17.28 10.77 1.59
C LEU A 193 -17.92 10.67 0.20
N LEU A 194 -17.82 11.72 -0.62
CA LEU A 194 -18.35 11.72 -1.98
C LEU A 194 -17.69 10.62 -2.84
N PHE A 195 -16.36 10.49 -2.79
CA PHE A 195 -15.66 9.41 -3.50
C PHE A 195 -16.06 8.02 -2.98
N GLN A 196 -16.34 7.88 -1.69
CA GLN A 196 -16.82 6.62 -1.09
C GLN A 196 -18.23 6.26 -1.57
N ILE A 197 -19.19 7.18 -1.47
CA ILE A 197 -20.59 6.98 -1.92
C ILE A 197 -20.64 6.62 -3.40
N MET A 198 -19.86 7.33 -4.22
CA MET A 198 -19.76 7.10 -5.66
C MET A 198 -19.02 5.79 -6.01
N GLY A 199 -18.42 5.09 -5.04
CA GLY A 199 -17.70 3.82 -5.25
C GLY A 199 -16.36 3.96 -5.98
N ILE A 200 -15.84 5.19 -6.09
CA ILE A 200 -14.61 5.53 -6.83
C ILE A 200 -13.45 5.92 -5.90
N SER A 201 -13.57 5.63 -4.61
CA SER A 201 -12.53 5.83 -3.59
C SER A 201 -11.22 5.08 -3.89
N HIS A 202 -11.25 4.05 -4.73
CA HIS A 202 -10.06 3.35 -5.20
C HIS A 202 -9.17 4.22 -6.12
N ILE A 203 -9.70 5.27 -6.74
CA ILE A 203 -8.95 6.21 -7.59
C ILE A 203 -8.03 7.10 -6.73
N LEU A 204 -8.45 7.41 -5.50
CA LEU A 204 -7.66 8.18 -4.53
C LEU A 204 -6.47 7.39 -3.95
N ALA A 205 -6.41 6.08 -4.23
CA ALA A 205 -5.27 5.26 -3.89
C ALA A 205 -4.34 5.11 -5.09
N VAL A 206 -3.04 5.08 -4.84
CA VAL A 206 -2.04 4.84 -5.88
C VAL A 206 -2.22 3.43 -6.45
N SER A 207 -2.88 3.34 -7.60
CA SER A 207 -3.16 2.08 -8.29
C SER A 207 -1.95 1.54 -9.07
N GLY A 208 -2.02 0.25 -9.43
CA GLY A 208 -0.99 -0.38 -10.25
C GLY A 208 -0.93 0.14 -11.69
N THR A 209 -2.02 0.75 -12.19
CA THR A 209 -2.03 1.36 -13.53
C THR A 209 -1.21 2.65 -13.55
N HIS A 210 -1.29 3.49 -12.50
CA HIS A 210 -0.43 4.68 -12.37
C HIS A 210 1.06 4.29 -12.41
N LEU A 211 1.47 3.30 -11.61
CA LEU A 211 2.85 2.80 -11.63
C LEU A 211 3.26 2.21 -12.98
N SER A 212 2.35 1.48 -13.64
CA SER A 212 2.64 0.88 -14.95
C SER A 212 2.86 1.94 -16.03
N VAL A 213 2.03 2.99 -16.04
CA VAL A 213 2.15 4.12 -16.99
C VAL A 213 3.43 4.89 -16.73
N LEU A 214 3.72 5.23 -15.47
CA LEU A 214 4.96 5.92 -15.10
C LEU A 214 6.21 5.10 -15.42
N GLY A 215 6.21 3.81 -15.05
CA GLY A 215 7.33 2.90 -15.31
C GLY A 215 7.60 2.72 -16.79
N TRP A 216 6.61 2.34 -17.60
CA TRP A 216 6.81 2.17 -19.04
C TRP A 216 7.11 3.49 -19.76
N GLY A 217 6.52 4.60 -19.31
CA GLY A 217 6.81 5.93 -19.83
C GLY A 217 8.29 6.29 -19.62
N LEU A 218 8.78 6.18 -18.38
CA LEU A 218 10.17 6.45 -18.03
C LEU A 218 11.13 5.51 -18.80
N TYR A 219 10.84 4.22 -18.84
CA TYR A 219 11.64 3.25 -19.59
C TYR A 219 11.80 3.64 -21.06
N LYS A 220 10.69 3.99 -21.74
CA LYS A 220 10.71 4.41 -23.15
C LYS A 220 11.50 5.69 -23.36
N VAL A 221 11.40 6.67 -22.46
CA VAL A 221 12.18 7.91 -22.52
C VAL A 221 13.67 7.61 -22.40
N LEU A 222 14.08 6.79 -21.44
CA LEU A 222 15.49 6.43 -21.23
C LEU A 222 16.08 5.70 -22.45
N VAL A 223 15.35 4.75 -23.04
CA VAL A 223 15.77 4.07 -24.27
C VAL A 223 15.87 5.05 -25.44
N LYS A 224 14.92 6.00 -25.54
CA LYS A 224 14.96 7.06 -26.58
C LYS A 224 16.17 7.99 -26.41
N CYS A 225 16.61 8.23 -25.17
CA CYS A 225 17.85 8.92 -24.85
C CYS A 225 19.13 8.09 -25.12
N ARG A 226 19.02 6.96 -25.84
CA ARG A 226 20.13 6.07 -26.24
C ARG A 226 20.82 5.34 -25.09
N LEU A 227 20.17 5.20 -23.93
CA LEU A 227 20.65 4.27 -22.90
C LEU A 227 20.41 2.82 -23.37
N SER A 228 21.26 1.90 -22.92
CA SER A 228 21.08 0.48 -23.21
C SER A 228 19.81 -0.05 -22.53
N VAL A 229 19.13 -1.01 -23.15
CA VAL A 229 17.90 -1.66 -22.65
C VAL A 229 18.07 -2.13 -21.20
N MET A 230 19.22 -2.71 -20.87
CA MET A 230 19.55 -3.19 -19.53
C MET A 230 19.65 -2.04 -18.52
N VAL A 231 20.39 -0.99 -18.84
CA VAL A 231 20.56 0.17 -17.95
C VAL A 231 19.23 0.91 -17.78
N SER A 232 18.48 1.12 -18.87
CA SER A 232 17.13 1.71 -18.82
C SER A 232 16.19 0.88 -17.94
N GLY A 233 16.24 -0.45 -18.06
CA GLY A 233 15.46 -1.37 -17.24
C GLY A 233 15.78 -1.25 -15.75
N ILE A 234 17.06 -1.37 -15.39
CA ILE A 234 17.52 -1.26 -13.99
C ILE A 234 17.17 0.10 -13.40
N LEU A 235 17.46 1.20 -14.11
CA LEU A 235 17.18 2.55 -13.64
C LEU A 235 15.69 2.79 -13.45
N THR A 236 14.85 2.28 -14.35
CA THR A 236 13.40 2.40 -14.22
C THR A 236 12.86 1.59 -13.04
N VAL A 237 13.33 0.36 -12.84
CA VAL A 237 12.93 -0.45 -11.68
C VAL A 237 13.35 0.24 -10.38
N ALA A 238 14.58 0.76 -10.30
CA ALA A 238 15.04 1.53 -9.15
C ALA A 238 14.18 2.78 -8.90
N ALA A 239 13.80 3.51 -9.95
CA ALA A 239 12.89 4.65 -9.84
C ALA A 239 11.49 4.24 -9.36
N MET A 240 10.95 3.11 -9.81
CA MET A 240 9.65 2.59 -9.36
C MET A 240 9.69 2.10 -7.92
N VAL A 241 10.78 1.47 -7.48
CA VAL A 241 11.00 1.11 -6.05
C VAL A 241 11.04 2.39 -5.20
N PHE A 242 11.77 3.41 -5.66
CA PHE A 242 11.83 4.70 -4.98
C PHE A 242 10.45 5.36 -4.86
N TYR A 243 9.66 5.35 -5.94
CA TYR A 243 8.30 5.89 -5.96
C TYR A 243 7.31 5.09 -5.09
N GLY A 244 7.42 3.75 -5.09
CA GLY A 244 6.64 2.88 -4.20
C GLY A 244 6.91 3.19 -2.72
N GLY A 245 8.17 3.45 -2.36
CA GLY A 245 8.54 3.91 -1.02
C GLY A 245 7.94 5.29 -0.68
N LEU A 246 7.98 6.22 -1.63
CA LEU A 246 7.46 7.59 -1.47
C LEU A 246 5.95 7.62 -1.19
N THR A 247 5.19 6.69 -1.76
CA THR A 247 3.73 6.56 -1.60
C THR A 247 3.30 5.78 -0.34
N GLY A 248 4.25 5.45 0.54
CA GLY A 248 3.97 4.77 1.82
C GLY A 248 3.92 3.24 1.72
N SER A 249 4.43 2.65 0.63
CA SER A 249 4.54 1.18 0.46
C SER A 249 3.26 0.40 0.69
N GLN A 250 2.11 0.92 0.24
CA GLN A 250 0.84 0.19 0.30
C GLN A 250 0.92 -1.11 -0.51
N ALA A 251 0.18 -2.15 -0.09
CA ALA A 251 0.19 -3.47 -0.73
C ALA A 251 -0.03 -3.41 -2.26
N ALA A 252 -0.90 -2.50 -2.72
CA ALA A 252 -1.15 -2.28 -4.15
C ALA A 252 0.05 -1.72 -4.92
N ALA A 253 0.80 -0.80 -4.31
CA ALA A 253 2.00 -0.20 -4.88
C ALA A 253 3.16 -1.21 -4.89
N VAL A 254 3.39 -1.91 -3.77
CA VAL A 254 4.43 -2.96 -3.67
C VAL A 254 4.23 -4.04 -4.72
N ARG A 255 3.00 -4.57 -4.84
CA ARG A 255 2.63 -5.53 -5.89
C ARG A 255 2.95 -4.98 -7.29
N ALA A 256 2.57 -3.73 -7.58
CA ALA A 256 2.79 -3.13 -8.88
C ALA A 256 4.28 -2.95 -9.21
N VAL A 257 5.11 -2.56 -8.22
CA VAL A 257 6.58 -2.48 -8.38
C VAL A 257 7.16 -3.86 -8.68
N ILE A 258 6.74 -4.91 -7.95
CA ILE A 258 7.22 -6.28 -8.16
C ILE A 258 6.83 -6.76 -9.57
N MET A 259 5.56 -6.64 -9.95
CA MET A 259 5.08 -7.06 -11.26
C MET A 259 5.76 -6.28 -12.40
N PHE A 260 6.00 -4.98 -12.21
CA PHE A 260 6.77 -4.18 -13.15
C PHE A 260 8.22 -4.68 -13.26
N GLY A 261 8.89 -4.96 -12.14
CA GLY A 261 10.22 -5.57 -12.12
C GLY A 261 10.28 -6.90 -12.87
N VAL A 262 9.29 -7.77 -12.68
CA VAL A 262 9.16 -9.04 -13.43
C VAL A 262 8.96 -8.78 -14.92
N SER A 263 8.20 -7.74 -15.29
CA SER A 263 7.99 -7.38 -16.70
C SER A 263 9.29 -6.92 -17.38
N ILE A 264 10.13 -6.13 -16.68
CA ILE A 264 11.45 -5.74 -17.16
C ILE A 264 12.39 -6.94 -17.21
N GLY A 265 12.38 -7.80 -16.17
CA GLY A 265 13.17 -9.03 -16.15
C GLY A 265 12.82 -9.97 -17.30
N ALA A 266 11.53 -10.13 -17.62
CA ALA A 266 11.08 -10.88 -18.78
C ALA A 266 11.57 -10.26 -20.10
N LEU A 267 11.53 -8.93 -20.23
CA LEU A 267 12.04 -8.22 -21.40
C LEU A 267 13.54 -8.45 -21.59
N LEU A 268 14.34 -8.31 -20.54
CA LEU A 268 15.79 -8.50 -20.58
C LEU A 268 16.18 -9.97 -20.83
N GLY A 269 15.45 -10.90 -20.22
CA GLY A 269 15.62 -12.33 -20.44
C GLY A 269 15.05 -12.84 -21.78
N LYS A 270 14.48 -11.96 -22.61
CA LYS A 270 13.78 -12.30 -23.86
C LYS A 270 12.70 -13.38 -23.65
N ARG A 271 12.03 -13.35 -22.49
CA ARG A 271 10.93 -14.24 -22.11
C ARG A 271 9.59 -13.52 -22.23
N THR A 272 8.52 -14.30 -22.37
CA THR A 272 7.16 -13.79 -22.32
C THR A 272 6.77 -13.46 -20.88
N TYR A 273 6.32 -12.23 -20.65
CA TYR A 273 5.75 -11.84 -19.36
C TYR A 273 4.44 -12.60 -19.10
N ASP A 274 4.39 -13.34 -18.00
CA ASP A 274 3.20 -14.06 -17.56
C ASP A 274 2.57 -13.38 -16.35
N PHE A 275 1.35 -12.88 -16.53
CA PHE A 275 0.66 -12.03 -15.56
C PHE A 275 0.32 -12.74 -14.24
N LEU A 276 -0.15 -13.99 -14.29
CA LEU A 276 -0.44 -14.76 -13.07
C LEU A 276 0.84 -15.15 -12.34
N SER A 277 1.92 -15.54 -13.04
CA SER A 277 3.19 -15.86 -12.37
C SER A 277 3.79 -14.63 -11.67
N ALA A 278 3.69 -13.45 -12.28
CA ALA A 278 4.11 -12.19 -11.66
C ALA A 278 3.26 -11.84 -10.43
N LEU A 279 1.93 -12.01 -10.52
CA LEU A 279 1.02 -11.83 -9.38
C LEU A 279 1.34 -12.81 -8.24
N SER A 280 1.59 -14.07 -8.55
CA SER A 280 1.95 -15.10 -7.57
C SER A 280 3.26 -14.80 -6.86
N LEU A 281 4.31 -14.38 -7.60
CA LEU A 281 5.55 -13.93 -6.98
C LEU A 281 5.33 -12.71 -6.07
N ALA A 282 4.56 -11.72 -6.53
CA ALA A 282 4.22 -10.56 -5.71
C ALA A 282 3.48 -10.97 -4.42
N SER A 283 2.56 -11.93 -4.51
CA SER A 283 1.81 -12.40 -3.33
C SER A 283 2.71 -13.12 -2.33
N ILE A 284 3.63 -13.96 -2.80
CA ILE A 284 4.59 -14.67 -1.94
C ILE A 284 5.48 -13.65 -1.21
N LEU A 285 6.02 -12.67 -1.94
CA LEU A 285 6.92 -11.67 -1.35
C LEU A 285 6.21 -10.76 -0.33
N VAL A 286 4.99 -10.31 -0.63
CA VAL A 286 4.22 -9.47 0.32
C VAL A 286 3.83 -10.27 1.56
N LEU A 287 3.39 -11.52 1.40
CA LEU A 287 3.03 -12.39 2.53
C LEU A 287 4.26 -12.87 3.33
N ALA A 288 5.44 -12.88 2.71
CA ALA A 288 6.70 -13.15 3.41
C ALA A 288 7.16 -11.98 4.28
N GLU A 289 6.84 -10.73 3.90
CA GLU A 289 7.11 -9.55 4.75
C GLU A 289 6.18 -9.52 5.98
N SER A 290 4.90 -9.82 5.78
CA SER A 290 3.93 -9.95 6.86
C SER A 290 2.83 -10.92 6.46
N PRO A 291 2.66 -12.05 7.18
CA PRO A 291 1.64 -13.03 6.86
C PRO A 291 0.21 -12.49 7.07
N LEU A 292 0.08 -11.47 7.92
CA LEU A 292 -1.20 -10.84 8.26
C LEU A 292 -1.80 -10.04 7.09
N TYR A 293 -1.02 -9.73 6.03
CA TYR A 293 -1.58 -9.19 4.80
C TYR A 293 -2.62 -10.10 4.14
N LEU A 294 -2.66 -11.40 4.47
CA LEU A 294 -3.70 -12.31 4.00
C LEU A 294 -5.11 -11.87 4.43
N TYR A 295 -5.21 -11.15 5.55
CA TYR A 295 -6.47 -10.64 6.11
C TYR A 295 -6.67 -9.14 5.84
N ASP A 296 -5.72 -8.48 5.18
CA ASP A 296 -5.79 -7.05 4.89
C ASP A 296 -6.65 -6.76 3.65
N SER A 297 -7.56 -5.81 3.79
CA SER A 297 -8.48 -5.41 2.71
C SER A 297 -7.73 -4.85 1.49
N SER A 298 -6.64 -4.10 1.70
CA SER A 298 -5.87 -3.52 0.58
C SER A 298 -5.17 -4.60 -0.23
N PHE A 299 -4.64 -5.64 0.42
CA PHE A 299 -4.10 -6.83 -0.24
C PHE A 299 -5.20 -7.56 -1.03
N LEU A 300 -6.31 -7.93 -0.38
CA LEU A 300 -7.38 -8.72 -0.99
C LEU A 300 -8.02 -8.00 -2.20
N LEU A 301 -8.33 -6.71 -2.08
CA LEU A 301 -8.88 -5.92 -3.19
C LEU A 301 -7.88 -5.81 -4.35
N SER A 302 -6.62 -5.53 -4.03
CA SER A 302 -5.55 -5.35 -5.02
C SER A 302 -5.28 -6.66 -5.78
N PHE A 303 -4.98 -7.74 -5.09
CA PHE A 303 -4.66 -9.03 -5.71
C PHE A 303 -5.90 -9.68 -6.32
N GLY A 304 -7.06 -9.55 -5.66
CA GLY A 304 -8.35 -10.03 -6.16
C GLY A 304 -8.76 -9.37 -7.48
N ALA A 305 -8.58 -8.06 -7.63
CA ALA A 305 -8.88 -7.37 -8.89
C ALA A 305 -8.05 -7.94 -10.05
N VAL A 306 -6.76 -8.16 -9.80
CA VAL A 306 -5.85 -8.72 -10.81
C VAL A 306 -6.22 -10.18 -11.12
N LEU A 307 -6.56 -10.97 -10.11
CA LEU A 307 -7.03 -12.35 -10.26
C LEU A 307 -8.32 -12.42 -11.09
N GLY A 308 -9.26 -11.50 -10.86
CA GLY A 308 -10.53 -11.41 -11.59
C GLY A 308 -10.30 -11.16 -13.07
N LEU A 309 -9.38 -10.24 -13.38
CA LEU A 309 -8.99 -9.97 -14.77
C LEU A 309 -8.19 -11.11 -15.42
N ALA A 310 -7.34 -11.78 -14.65
CA ALA A 310 -6.38 -12.76 -15.17
C ALA A 310 -6.94 -14.17 -15.30
N ALA A 311 -7.81 -14.58 -14.37
CA ALA A 311 -8.32 -15.94 -14.23
C ALA A 311 -9.82 -16.04 -14.49
N VAL A 312 -10.63 -15.09 -14.00
CA VAL A 312 -12.10 -15.16 -14.16
C VAL A 312 -12.54 -14.65 -15.53
N HIS A 313 -12.03 -13.51 -15.97
CA HIS A 313 -12.36 -12.94 -17.29
C HIS A 313 -12.18 -13.90 -18.46
N PRO A 314 -11.05 -14.64 -18.64
CA PRO A 314 -10.92 -15.56 -19.77
C PRO A 314 -11.88 -16.75 -19.71
N VAL A 315 -12.42 -17.09 -18.54
CA VAL A 315 -13.38 -18.19 -18.34
C VAL A 315 -14.80 -17.72 -18.62
N LEU A 316 -15.21 -16.57 -18.07
CA LEU A 316 -16.54 -16.00 -18.27
C LEU A 316 -16.73 -15.41 -19.68
N PHE A 317 -15.67 -14.80 -20.22
CA PHE A 317 -15.68 -14.09 -21.49
C PHE A 317 -14.55 -14.58 -22.39
N PRO A 318 -14.65 -15.82 -22.90
CA PRO A 318 -13.63 -16.39 -23.76
C PRO A 318 -13.43 -15.52 -25.01
N ARG A 319 -12.17 -15.33 -25.41
CA ARG A 319 -11.81 -14.47 -26.54
C ARG A 319 -12.45 -14.98 -27.84
N GLU A 320 -13.45 -14.27 -28.33
CA GLU A 320 -13.98 -14.49 -29.68
C GLU A 320 -12.88 -14.28 -30.72
N ARG A 321 -12.75 -15.21 -31.68
CA ARG A 321 -11.83 -15.09 -32.82
C ARG A 321 -12.02 -13.74 -33.52
N ARG A 322 -10.92 -13.00 -33.74
CA ARG A 322 -10.91 -11.71 -34.45
C ARG A 322 -11.51 -11.89 -35.85
N LYS A 323 -12.79 -11.53 -36.04
CA LYS A 323 -13.37 -11.31 -37.38
C LYS A 323 -12.79 -10.00 -37.92
N LYS A 324 -12.05 -10.10 -39.05
CA LYS A 324 -11.18 -9.04 -39.61
C LYS A 324 -11.93 -7.82 -40.17
N ASN A 325 -13.25 -7.90 -40.36
CA ASN A 325 -14.08 -6.86 -40.98
C ASN A 325 -15.15 -6.31 -40.04
N ARG A 326 -14.84 -5.24 -39.28
CA ARG A 326 -15.87 -4.40 -38.63
C ARG A 326 -15.59 -2.91 -38.86
N LYS A 327 -16.63 -2.19 -39.32
CA LYS A 327 -16.73 -0.72 -39.41
C LYS A 327 -16.31 -0.07 -38.07
N LYS A 328 -15.88 1.20 -38.07
CA LYS A 328 -15.39 1.95 -36.88
C LYS A 328 -16.33 1.83 -35.67
N TRP A 329 -17.65 1.92 -35.89
CA TRP A 329 -18.69 1.71 -34.86
C TRP A 329 -18.72 0.29 -34.24
N GLY A 330 -18.44 -0.74 -35.04
CA GLY A 330 -18.33 -2.12 -34.56
C GLY A 330 -17.07 -2.39 -33.74
N ARG A 331 -16.03 -1.55 -33.86
CA ARG A 331 -14.85 -1.57 -32.97
C ARG A 331 -15.18 -0.96 -31.61
N ILE A 332 -15.76 0.26 -31.59
CA ILE A 332 -16.14 0.94 -30.34
C ILE A 332 -17.08 0.08 -29.50
N ARG A 333 -18.14 -0.48 -30.10
CA ARG A 333 -19.05 -1.41 -29.40
C ARG A 333 -18.33 -2.64 -28.85
N LYS A 334 -17.30 -3.13 -29.52
CA LYS A 334 -16.53 -4.29 -29.05
C LYS A 334 -15.62 -3.92 -27.88
N GLU A 335 -14.94 -2.79 -27.95
CA GLU A 335 -14.11 -2.29 -26.84
C GLU A 335 -14.97 -2.04 -25.59
N LEU A 336 -16.15 -1.41 -25.74
CA LEU A 336 -17.10 -1.23 -24.63
C LEU A 336 -17.57 -2.55 -24.04
N LYS A 337 -17.89 -3.54 -24.88
CA LYS A 337 -18.26 -4.88 -24.40
C LYS A 337 -17.12 -5.58 -23.66
N MET A 338 -15.89 -5.44 -24.14
CA MET A 338 -14.71 -6.01 -23.46
C MET A 338 -14.42 -5.29 -22.14
N ALA A 339 -14.57 -3.97 -22.08
CA ALA A 339 -14.43 -3.20 -20.85
C ALA A 339 -15.49 -3.61 -19.82
N ALA A 340 -16.76 -3.70 -20.22
CA ALA A 340 -17.84 -4.15 -19.34
C ALA A 340 -17.63 -5.59 -18.85
N ALA A 341 -17.14 -6.49 -19.73
CA ALA A 341 -16.79 -7.85 -19.37
C ALA A 341 -15.64 -7.92 -18.35
N SER A 342 -14.58 -7.11 -18.52
CA SER A 342 -13.49 -7.03 -17.55
C SER A 342 -13.96 -6.50 -16.20
N SER A 343 -14.77 -5.44 -16.20
CA SER A 343 -15.35 -4.87 -14.98
C SER A 343 -16.21 -5.88 -14.23
N LEU A 344 -17.09 -6.61 -14.94
CA LEU A 344 -17.92 -7.65 -14.30
C LEU A 344 -17.07 -8.78 -13.70
N SER A 345 -15.99 -9.16 -14.39
CA SER A 345 -15.07 -10.20 -13.91
C SER A 345 -14.35 -9.78 -12.64
N VAL A 346 -13.89 -8.53 -12.58
CA VAL A 346 -13.28 -7.94 -11.38
C VAL A 346 -14.31 -7.84 -10.26
N TRP A 347 -15.49 -7.31 -10.55
CA TRP A 347 -16.57 -7.13 -9.58
C TRP A 347 -17.02 -8.45 -8.94
N SER A 348 -17.07 -9.54 -9.70
CA SER A 348 -17.41 -10.87 -9.16
C SER A 348 -16.47 -11.34 -8.04
N ILE A 349 -15.21 -10.91 -8.04
CA ILE A 349 -14.25 -11.19 -6.96
C ILE A 349 -14.30 -10.12 -5.88
N LEU A 350 -14.40 -8.85 -6.25
CA LEU A 350 -14.31 -7.75 -5.29
C LEU A 350 -15.58 -7.61 -4.43
N LEU A 351 -16.76 -7.92 -4.97
CA LEU A 351 -18.04 -7.76 -4.29
C LEU A 351 -18.10 -8.43 -2.90
N PRO A 352 -17.78 -9.74 -2.74
CA PRO A 352 -17.79 -10.37 -1.42
C PRO A 352 -16.75 -9.75 -0.47
N ILE A 353 -15.61 -9.29 -0.99
CA ILE A 353 -14.55 -8.65 -0.20
C ILE A 353 -15.05 -7.29 0.30
N THR A 354 -15.65 -6.48 -0.56
CA THR A 354 -16.16 -5.16 -0.18
C THR A 354 -17.33 -5.27 0.79
N MET A 355 -18.23 -6.23 0.59
CA MET A 355 -19.33 -6.50 1.52
C MET A 355 -18.81 -6.88 2.90
N TYR A 356 -17.78 -7.72 2.97
CA TYR A 356 -17.20 -8.16 4.24
C TYR A 356 -16.52 -7.01 5.01
N PHE A 357 -15.73 -6.17 4.34
CA PHE A 357 -14.94 -5.14 5.02
C PHE A 357 -15.66 -3.81 5.23
N PHE A 358 -16.50 -3.40 4.29
CA PHE A 358 -17.11 -2.06 4.31
C PHE A 358 -18.59 -2.08 4.68
N CYS A 359 -19.24 -3.25 4.67
CA CYS A 359 -20.69 -3.38 4.88
C CYS A 359 -21.55 -2.50 3.95
N GLU A 360 -20.96 -1.99 2.87
CA GLU A 360 -21.54 -1.05 1.92
C GLU A 360 -21.26 -1.52 0.49
N ILE A 361 -22.24 -1.33 -0.40
CA ILE A 361 -22.09 -1.62 -1.83
C ILE A 361 -22.50 -0.37 -2.60
N SER A 362 -21.57 0.19 -3.38
CA SER A 362 -21.94 1.22 -4.35
C SER A 362 -22.58 0.56 -5.56
N VAL A 363 -23.81 0.96 -5.88
CA VAL A 363 -24.55 0.48 -7.06
C VAL A 363 -23.99 1.08 -8.35
N TRP A 364 -23.35 2.26 -8.24
CA TRP A 364 -22.82 3.01 -9.38
C TRP A 364 -21.32 2.78 -9.61
N GLY A 365 -20.59 2.33 -8.58
CA GLY A 365 -19.16 2.05 -8.65
C GLY A 365 -18.84 0.75 -9.37
N PHE A 366 -18.77 0.79 -10.71
CA PHE A 366 -18.19 -0.31 -11.48
C PHE A 366 -16.66 -0.20 -11.49
N PHE A 367 -15.97 -1.28 -11.10
CA PHE A 367 -14.51 -1.39 -11.07
C PHE A 367 -13.89 -1.71 -12.44
#